data_AF-B7Z6U5-F1
#
_entry.id   AF-B7Z6U5-F1
#
_cell.length_a   1.000
_cell.length_b   1.000
_cell.length_c   1.000
_cell.angle_alpha   90.00
_cell.angle_beta   90.00
_cell.angle_gamma   90.00
#
_symmetry.space_group_name_H-M   'P 1'
#
loop_
_entity.id
_entity.type
_entity.pdbx_description
1 polymer ?
#
loop_
_entity_poly.entity_id
_entity_poly.type
_entity_poly.pdbx_seq_one_letter_code
_entity_poly.pdbx_strand_id
1 'polypeptide(L)'
;MNLLNVIYNTIDVQVALVGMEIWSDGDKIKVVPSASTTFDNFLRWHSSNLGKKIHDHAQLLSGISFNNRRVGLAASNSLCSPSSVAVIEAKKKNNVALVGVMSHELGHVLGMPDVPFNTKCPSGSCVMNQYLSSKFPKDFSTSCRAHFERYLLSQKPKCLLQAPIPTNIMTTPVCGNHLLEVGEDCDCGSPKECTNLCCEALTCKLKPGTDCGGDAPNHTTE
;
A
#
# COMPACT_ATOMS: atom_id res chain seq x y z
N MET A 1 7.76 3.38 -2.27
CA MET A 1 6.87 2.35 -2.84
C MET A 1 7.55 0.99 -2.95
N ASN A 2 8.68 0.84 -3.66
CA ASN A 2 9.34 -0.47 -3.83
C ASN A 2 9.58 -1.23 -2.51
N LEU A 3 10.14 -0.59 -1.48
CA LEU A 3 10.34 -1.21 -0.16
C LEU A 3 9.02 -1.61 0.52
N LEU A 4 7.94 -0.88 0.26
CA LEU A 4 6.63 -1.16 0.82
C LEU A 4 6.03 -2.41 0.15
N ASN A 5 6.18 -2.56 -1.18
CA ASN A 5 5.78 -3.78 -1.89
C ASN A 5 6.66 -4.99 -1.54
N VAL A 6 7.95 -4.82 -1.22
CA VAL A 6 8.76 -5.93 -0.65
C VAL A 6 8.10 -6.52 0.60
N ILE A 7 7.43 -5.71 1.42
CA ILE A 7 6.72 -6.16 2.62
C ILE A 7 5.35 -6.75 2.26
N TYR A 8 4.54 -6.03 1.47
CA TYR A 8 3.15 -6.42 1.22
C TYR A 8 3.01 -7.59 0.25
N ASN A 9 4.00 -7.83 -0.62
CA ASN A 9 4.04 -9.01 -1.47
C ASN A 9 4.16 -10.30 -0.65
N THR A 10 4.62 -10.26 0.61
CA THR A 10 4.67 -11.47 1.44
C THR A 10 3.29 -11.97 1.86
N ILE A 11 2.24 -11.17 1.65
CA ILE A 11 0.82 -11.47 1.92
C ILE A 11 -0.07 -11.23 0.69
N ASP A 12 0.52 -11.27 -0.52
CA ASP A 12 -0.18 -11.12 -1.80
C ASP A 12 -0.98 -9.81 -1.94
N VAL A 13 -0.47 -8.73 -1.34
CA VAL A 13 -1.04 -7.37 -1.46
C VAL A 13 -0.08 -6.50 -2.26
N GLN A 14 -0.62 -5.78 -3.24
CA GLN A 14 0.12 -4.80 -4.02
C GLN A 14 -0.28 -3.39 -3.65
N VAL A 15 0.70 -2.50 -3.47
CA VAL A 15 0.46 -1.10 -3.12
C VAL A 15 0.98 -0.19 -4.23
N ALA A 16 0.04 0.50 -4.88
CA ALA A 16 0.31 1.48 -5.92
C ALA A 16 0.13 2.90 -5.37
N LEU A 17 1.03 3.82 -5.75
CA LEU A 17 0.86 5.23 -5.46
C LEU A 17 0.03 5.87 -6.57
N VAL A 18 -1.25 6.13 -6.28
CA VAL A 18 -2.21 6.70 -7.24
C VAL A 18 -2.47 8.20 -7.07
N GLY A 19 -1.88 8.80 -6.03
CA GLY A 19 -2.08 10.19 -5.71
C GLY A 19 -1.07 10.70 -4.69
N MET A 20 -0.61 11.93 -4.90
CA MET A 20 0.26 12.64 -3.96
C MET A 20 -0.18 14.10 -3.88
N GLU A 21 -0.26 14.64 -2.67
CA GLU A 21 -0.54 16.05 -2.43
C GLU A 21 0.49 16.61 -1.45
N ILE A 22 1.05 17.77 -1.78
CA ILE A 22 2.00 18.49 -0.94
C ILE A 22 1.35 19.81 -0.56
N TRP A 23 1.15 20.05 0.73
CA TRP A 23 0.57 21.28 1.26
C TRP A 23 1.61 22.40 1.36
N SER A 24 2.12 22.84 0.20
CA SER A 24 3.16 23.88 0.12
C SER A 24 2.65 25.30 0.43
N ASP A 25 1.34 25.52 0.27
CA ASP A 25 0.65 26.78 0.55
C ASP A 25 0.11 26.87 1.99
N GLY A 26 0.39 25.86 2.82
CA GLY A 26 -0.03 25.76 4.21
C GLY A 26 -0.90 24.54 4.49
N ASP A 27 -0.81 24.02 5.71
CA ASP A 27 -1.50 22.80 6.12
C ASP A 27 -3.03 22.94 5.96
N LYS A 28 -3.66 21.95 5.31
CA LYS A 28 -5.13 21.91 5.15
C LYS A 28 -5.87 21.50 6.41
N ILE A 29 -5.13 21.07 7.43
CA ILE A 29 -5.63 20.74 8.75
C ILE A 29 -4.70 21.32 9.81
N LYS A 30 -5.17 21.45 11.05
CA LYS A 30 -4.28 21.75 12.17
C LYS A 30 -3.48 20.50 12.57
N VAL A 31 -2.19 20.49 12.26
CA VAL A 31 -1.27 19.42 12.67
C VAL A 31 -0.70 19.75 14.06
N VAL A 32 -0.87 18.84 15.04
CA VAL A 32 -0.45 19.05 16.44
C VAL A 32 0.29 17.84 17.03
N PRO A 33 1.11 18.01 18.09
CA PRO A 33 1.88 16.90 18.67
C PRO A 33 1.04 15.72 19.20
N SER A 34 -0.26 15.91 19.44
CA SER A 34 -1.17 14.80 19.70
C SER A 34 -1.48 14.05 18.40
N ALA A 35 -0.94 12.83 18.25
CA ALA A 35 -1.21 11.97 17.09
C ALA A 35 -2.72 11.71 16.91
N SER A 36 -3.46 11.46 18.00
CA SER A 36 -4.91 11.25 17.95
C SER A 36 -5.65 12.48 17.45
N THR A 37 -5.30 13.68 17.93
CA THR A 37 -5.95 14.91 17.48
C THR A 37 -5.62 15.22 16.02
N THR A 38 -4.38 15.00 15.59
CA THR A 38 -3.98 15.15 14.18
C THR A 38 -4.69 14.12 13.29
N PHE A 39 -4.82 12.88 13.75
CA PHE A 39 -5.57 11.83 13.08
C PHE A 39 -7.04 12.22 12.89
N ASP A 40 -7.72 12.69 13.94
CA ASP A 40 -9.13 13.12 13.86
C ASP A 40 -9.31 14.30 12.90
N ASN A 41 -8.37 15.24 12.89
CA ASN A 41 -8.36 16.35 11.94
C ASN A 41 -8.20 15.86 10.50
N PHE A 42 -7.25 14.94 10.26
CA PHE A 42 -7.00 14.38 8.93
C PHE A 42 -8.17 13.54 8.44
N LEU A 43 -8.76 12.72 9.32
CA LEU A 43 -9.95 11.93 9.04
C LEU A 43 -11.14 12.80 8.59
N ARG A 44 -11.40 13.91 9.29
CA ARG A 44 -12.47 14.86 8.92
C ARG A 44 -12.20 15.52 7.57
N TRP A 45 -10.97 15.96 7.34
CA TRP A 45 -10.58 16.56 6.07
C TRP A 45 -10.69 15.56 4.91
N HIS A 46 -10.18 14.34 5.10
CA HIS A 46 -10.27 13.25 4.13
C HIS A 46 -11.73 12.96 3.78
N SER A 47 -12.57 12.77 4.80
CA SER A 47 -14.00 12.48 4.62
C SER A 47 -14.74 13.58 3.84
N SER A 48 -14.38 14.85 4.05
CA SER A 48 -14.97 15.99 3.34
C SER A 48 -14.47 16.15 1.89
N ASN A 49 -13.39 15.46 1.52
CA ASN A 49 -12.75 15.57 0.20
C ASN A 49 -12.77 14.25 -0.60
N LEU A 50 -13.42 13.19 -0.10
CA LEU A 50 -13.50 11.87 -0.73
C LEU A 50 -13.96 11.90 -2.20
N GLY A 51 -14.90 12.78 -2.55
CA GLY A 51 -15.43 12.86 -3.92
C GLY A 51 -14.44 13.39 -4.98
N LYS A 52 -13.23 13.81 -4.57
CA LYS A 52 -12.24 14.43 -5.47
C LYS A 52 -11.10 13.48 -5.88
N LYS A 53 -10.97 12.30 -5.26
CA LYS A 53 -9.81 11.42 -5.45
C LYS A 53 -10.21 9.94 -5.44
N ILE A 54 -9.57 9.16 -6.31
CA ILE A 54 -9.75 7.71 -6.38
C ILE A 54 -8.54 7.06 -5.69
N HIS A 55 -8.72 6.64 -4.43
CA HIS A 55 -7.73 5.90 -3.66
C HIS A 55 -8.43 5.07 -2.58
N ASP A 56 -7.80 3.97 -2.16
CA ASP A 56 -8.35 3.06 -1.16
C ASP A 56 -7.96 3.41 0.28
N HIS A 57 -6.81 4.06 0.41
CA HIS A 57 -6.17 4.45 1.67
C HIS A 57 -5.33 5.72 1.50
N ALA A 58 -5.27 6.57 2.53
CA ALA A 58 -4.42 7.77 2.52
C ALA A 58 -3.53 7.87 3.76
N GLN A 59 -2.25 8.18 3.57
CA GLN A 59 -1.30 8.42 4.67
C GLN A 59 -0.82 9.87 4.67
N LEU A 60 -1.02 10.58 5.79
CA LEU A 60 -0.45 11.90 6.02
C LEU A 60 0.96 11.75 6.61
N LEU A 61 1.96 12.22 5.86
CA LEU A 61 3.34 12.31 6.33
C LEU A 61 3.61 13.69 6.94
N SER A 62 3.79 13.73 8.26
CA SER A 62 3.90 14.97 9.03
C SER A 62 5.34 15.33 9.39
N GLY A 63 5.70 16.61 9.21
CA GLY A 63 7.01 17.16 9.56
C GLY A 63 7.20 17.48 11.06
N ILE A 64 6.17 17.29 11.90
CA ILE A 64 6.27 17.52 13.35
C ILE A 64 6.53 16.22 14.11
N SER A 65 6.96 16.32 15.37
CA SER A 65 7.04 15.16 16.25
C SER A 65 5.78 14.99 17.09
N PHE A 66 5.35 13.74 17.25
CA PHE A 66 4.24 13.40 18.10
C PHE A 66 4.70 13.10 19.54
N ASN A 67 3.78 13.29 20.49
CA ASN A 67 4.02 13.05 21.92
C ASN A 67 4.02 11.55 22.27
N ASN A 68 4.48 11.23 23.48
CA ASN A 68 4.42 9.87 24.06
C ASN A 68 5.12 8.79 23.24
N ARG A 69 6.16 9.17 22.47
CA ARG A 69 6.95 8.27 21.61
C ARG A 69 6.12 7.56 20.52
N ARG A 70 4.89 7.98 20.27
CA ARG A 70 4.06 7.47 19.18
C ARG A 70 4.59 8.05 17.86
N VAL A 71 4.70 7.23 16.83
CA VAL A 71 5.26 7.65 15.52
C VAL A 71 4.24 7.55 14.38
N GLY A 72 3.09 6.94 14.64
CA GLY A 72 1.98 6.86 13.71
C GLY A 72 0.67 6.51 14.41
N LEU A 73 -0.43 6.63 13.68
CA LEU A 73 -1.76 6.17 14.08
C LEU A 73 -2.64 5.97 12.84
N ALA A 74 -3.35 4.84 12.79
CA ALA A 74 -4.35 4.52 11.79
C ALA A 74 -5.65 4.00 12.41
N ALA A 75 -6.76 4.08 11.66
CA ALA A 75 -7.97 3.36 12.01
C ALA A 75 -7.83 1.87 11.63
N SER A 76 -8.01 0.98 12.59
CA SER A 76 -7.94 -0.45 12.33
C SER A 76 -9.13 -0.93 11.50
N ASN A 77 -8.93 -1.99 10.69
CA ASN A 77 -9.97 -2.64 9.88
C ASN A 77 -10.73 -1.69 8.95
N SER A 78 -10.07 -0.63 8.45
CA SER A 78 -10.74 0.51 7.83
C SER A 78 -10.58 0.59 6.31
N LEU A 79 -9.87 -0.35 5.66
CA LEU A 79 -9.67 -0.31 4.21
C LEU A 79 -11.02 -0.19 3.47
N CYS A 80 -11.05 0.58 2.39
CA CYS A 80 -12.23 0.88 1.58
C CYS A 80 -13.32 1.70 2.28
N SER A 81 -13.06 2.23 3.47
CA SER A 81 -13.99 3.10 4.17
C SER A 81 -13.49 4.55 4.20
N PRO A 82 -14.38 5.54 4.44
CA PRO A 82 -13.98 6.92 4.69
C PRO A 82 -12.93 7.11 5.79
N SER A 83 -12.83 6.15 6.71
CA SER A 83 -11.84 6.16 7.78
C SER A 83 -10.52 5.47 7.43
N SER A 84 -10.32 5.03 6.18
CA SER A 84 -9.04 4.46 5.72
C SER A 84 -7.94 5.50 5.60
N VAL A 85 -7.47 5.98 6.74
CA VAL A 85 -6.41 6.97 6.84
C VAL A 85 -5.40 6.60 7.92
N ALA A 86 -4.18 7.11 7.75
CA ALA A 86 -3.16 7.08 8.78
C ALA A 86 -2.43 8.42 8.86
N VAL A 87 -1.88 8.75 10.04
CA VAL A 87 -0.97 9.88 10.23
C VAL A 87 0.37 9.34 10.71
N ILE A 88 1.47 9.85 10.14
CA ILE A 88 2.81 9.32 10.35
C ILE A 88 3.74 10.50 10.62
N GLU A 89 4.53 10.42 11.69
CA GLU A 89 5.63 11.34 11.91
C GLU A 89 6.75 11.02 10.91
N ALA A 90 7.00 11.91 9.94
CA ALA A 90 8.11 11.79 8.99
C ALA A 90 9.39 12.50 9.47
N LYS A 91 9.28 13.36 10.49
CA LYS A 91 10.40 14.14 11.02
C LYS A 91 11.60 13.25 11.40
N LYS A 92 12.79 13.59 10.89
CA LYS A 92 14.07 12.92 11.17
C LYS A 92 14.10 11.40 10.86
N LYS A 93 13.17 10.87 10.06
CA LYS A 93 13.20 9.47 9.61
C LYS A 93 13.94 9.37 8.29
N ASN A 94 14.82 8.38 8.18
CA ASN A 94 15.34 7.95 6.88
C ASN A 94 14.26 7.14 6.14
N ASN A 95 14.49 6.87 4.85
CA ASN A 95 13.52 6.19 3.99
C ASN A 95 13.11 4.81 4.55
N VAL A 96 14.04 4.07 5.16
CA VAL A 96 13.80 2.72 5.70
C VAL A 96 12.88 2.78 6.92
N ALA A 97 13.16 3.68 7.87
CA ALA A 97 12.34 3.87 9.05
C ALA A 97 10.95 4.42 8.70
N LEU A 98 10.88 5.34 7.73
CA LEU A 98 9.62 5.89 7.25
C LEU A 98 8.74 4.79 6.64
N VAL A 99 9.28 3.98 5.73
CA VAL A 99 8.55 2.85 5.13
C VAL A 99 8.12 1.84 6.20
N GLY A 100 8.98 1.57 7.19
CA GLY A 100 8.61 0.70 8.31
C GLY A 100 7.35 1.17 9.05
N VAL A 101 7.22 2.47 9.33
CA VAL A 101 6.00 3.04 9.94
C VAL A 101 4.83 3.03 8.97
N MET A 102 5.05 3.40 7.70
CA MET A 102 4.00 3.36 6.67
C MET A 102 3.37 1.97 6.54
N SER A 103 4.19 0.93 6.51
CA SER A 103 3.75 -0.47 6.48
C SER A 103 3.10 -0.91 7.80
N HIS A 104 3.57 -0.42 8.94
CA HIS A 104 2.94 -0.72 10.23
C HIS A 104 1.50 -0.17 10.29
N GLU A 105 1.32 1.11 9.94
CA GLU A 105 0.02 1.76 9.99
C GLU A 105 -0.97 1.19 8.95
N LEU A 106 -0.51 0.87 7.73
CA LEU A 106 -1.34 0.17 6.75
C LEU A 106 -1.66 -1.26 7.20
N GLY A 107 -0.80 -1.92 7.98
CA GLY A 107 -1.10 -3.21 8.61
C GLY A 107 -2.30 -3.14 9.56
N HIS A 108 -2.43 -2.07 10.36
CA HIS A 108 -3.62 -1.85 11.19
C HIS A 108 -4.88 -1.68 10.35
N VAL A 109 -4.81 -0.91 9.27
CA VAL A 109 -5.92 -0.70 8.32
C VAL A 109 -6.41 -2.03 7.73
N LEU A 110 -5.48 -2.97 7.51
CA LEU A 110 -5.72 -4.34 7.06
C LEU A 110 -6.05 -5.33 8.20
N GLY A 111 -6.33 -4.82 9.40
CA GLY A 111 -6.84 -5.59 10.53
C GLY A 111 -5.79 -6.31 11.37
N MET A 112 -4.52 -6.03 11.17
CA MET A 112 -3.44 -6.63 11.95
C MET A 112 -3.21 -5.85 13.26
N PRO A 113 -3.19 -6.52 14.42
CA PRO A 113 -2.86 -5.87 15.69
C PRO A 113 -1.34 -5.73 15.86
N ASP A 114 -0.96 -4.89 16.83
CA ASP A 114 0.40 -4.88 17.36
C ASP A 114 0.81 -6.25 17.89
N VAL A 115 2.08 -6.57 17.74
CA VAL A 115 2.70 -7.75 18.34
C VAL A 115 3.82 -7.36 19.31
N PRO A 116 4.07 -8.19 20.35
CA PRO A 116 5.20 -8.01 21.25
C PRO A 116 6.52 -7.95 20.47
N PHE A 117 7.47 -7.15 20.96
CA PHE A 117 8.78 -6.96 20.32
C PHE A 117 9.58 -8.25 20.10
N ASN A 118 9.40 -9.26 20.95
CA ASN A 118 10.08 -10.55 20.89
C ASN A 118 9.36 -11.57 19.98
N THR A 119 8.28 -11.16 19.30
CA THR A 119 7.60 -12.00 18.32
C THR A 119 8.55 -12.42 17.21
N LYS A 120 8.56 -13.72 16.89
CA LYS A 120 9.37 -14.26 15.79
C LYS A 120 8.61 -14.06 14.47
N CYS A 121 9.32 -13.52 13.48
CA CYS A 121 8.87 -13.48 12.09
C CYS A 121 9.79 -14.30 11.20
N PRO A 122 9.30 -14.84 10.07
CA PRO A 122 10.13 -15.66 9.16
C PRO A 122 11.41 -14.94 8.71
N SER A 123 11.32 -13.62 8.48
CA SER A 123 12.46 -12.77 8.12
C SER A 123 13.25 -12.19 9.30
N GLY A 124 12.85 -12.50 10.55
CA GLY A 124 13.49 -12.04 11.78
C GLY A 124 13.07 -10.65 12.30
N SER A 125 12.33 -9.85 11.52
CA SER A 125 11.78 -8.56 11.97
C SER A 125 10.33 -8.40 11.50
N CYS A 126 9.41 -8.20 12.46
CA CYS A 126 7.98 -8.08 12.21
C CYS A 126 7.57 -6.62 11.96
N VAL A 127 6.78 -6.39 10.92
CA VAL A 127 6.19 -5.08 10.61
C VAL A 127 5.34 -4.56 11.77
N MET A 128 4.50 -5.41 12.36
CA MET A 128 3.56 -5.04 13.44
C MET A 128 4.19 -5.00 14.83
N ASN A 129 5.52 -4.95 14.95
CA ASN A 129 6.15 -4.82 16.27
C ASN A 129 5.75 -3.47 16.91
N GLN A 130 5.34 -3.51 18.18
CA GLN A 130 4.95 -2.33 18.97
C GLN A 130 6.04 -1.23 19.10
N TYR A 131 7.29 -1.58 18.79
CA TYR A 131 8.43 -0.66 18.83
C TYR A 131 9.19 -0.69 17.51
N LEU A 132 9.61 0.50 17.06
CA LEU A 132 10.50 0.66 15.94
C LEU A 132 11.83 -0.05 16.19
N SER A 133 12.23 -0.88 15.23
CA SER A 133 13.54 -1.54 15.21
C SER A 133 14.50 -0.80 14.27
N SER A 134 15.81 -0.90 14.54
CA SER A 134 16.85 -0.50 13.59
C SER A 134 16.92 -1.43 12.37
N LYS A 135 16.36 -2.64 12.48
CA LYS A 135 16.25 -3.59 11.38
C LYS A 135 14.99 -3.31 10.56
N PHE A 136 15.14 -3.19 9.25
CA PHE A 136 14.02 -3.09 8.33
C PHE A 136 13.08 -4.30 8.51
N PRO A 137 11.79 -4.09 8.80
CA PRO A 137 10.83 -5.20 8.82
C PRO A 137 10.63 -5.70 7.40
N LYS A 138 10.63 -7.02 7.22
CA LYS A 138 10.48 -7.64 5.90
C LYS A 138 9.28 -8.57 5.82
N ASP A 139 8.57 -8.77 6.93
CA ASP A 139 7.49 -9.74 6.98
C ASP A 139 6.51 -9.50 8.13
N PHE A 140 5.36 -10.15 8.04
CA PHE A 140 4.32 -10.21 9.06
C PHE A 140 4.40 -11.52 9.85
N SER A 141 4.07 -11.45 11.14
CA SER A 141 4.02 -12.65 11.98
C SER A 141 2.89 -13.57 11.56
N THR A 142 2.96 -14.86 11.92
CA THR A 142 1.87 -15.82 11.68
C THR A 142 0.54 -15.34 12.28
N SER A 143 0.58 -14.70 13.45
CA SER A 143 -0.62 -14.13 14.07
C SER A 143 -1.19 -12.98 13.23
N CYS A 144 -0.36 -12.04 12.78
CA CYS A 144 -0.81 -10.94 11.91
C CYS A 144 -1.43 -11.45 10.61
N ARG A 145 -0.85 -12.48 9.98
CA ARG A 145 -1.40 -13.13 8.79
C ARG A 145 -2.79 -13.71 9.03
N ALA A 146 -2.98 -14.45 10.14
CA ALA A 146 -4.29 -14.98 10.52
C ALA A 146 -5.33 -13.87 10.80
N HIS A 147 -4.90 -12.73 11.36
CA HIS A 147 -5.76 -11.57 11.57
C HIS A 147 -6.17 -10.92 10.24
N PHE A 148 -5.23 -10.78 9.30
CA PHE A 148 -5.51 -10.29 7.96
C PHE A 148 -6.49 -11.18 7.19
N GLU A 149 -6.29 -12.51 7.19
CA GLU A 149 -7.22 -13.46 6.58
C GLU A 149 -8.63 -13.33 7.18
N ARG A 150 -8.74 -13.24 8.50
CA ARG A 150 -10.03 -13.02 9.18
C ARG A 150 -10.66 -11.69 8.78
N TYR A 151 -9.87 -10.63 8.63
CA TYR A 151 -10.34 -9.33 8.16
C TYR A 151 -10.90 -9.44 6.73
N LEU A 152 -10.18 -10.08 5.81
CA LEU A 152 -10.66 -10.32 4.44
C LEU A 152 -11.97 -11.10 4.40
N LEU A 153 -12.08 -12.18 5.19
CA LEU A 153 -13.28 -13.03 5.22
C LEU A 153 -14.49 -12.32 5.84
N SER A 154 -14.28 -11.52 6.88
CA SER A 154 -15.36 -10.86 7.63
C SER A 154 -15.83 -9.55 6.99
N GLN A 155 -14.90 -8.68 6.57
CA GLN A 155 -15.22 -7.35 6.06
C GLN A 155 -15.32 -7.31 4.53
N LYS A 156 -14.67 -8.24 3.83
CA LYS A 156 -14.66 -8.33 2.36
C LYS A 156 -14.42 -6.97 1.69
N PRO A 157 -13.26 -6.33 1.96
CA PRO A 157 -12.95 -4.99 1.46
C PRO A 157 -12.90 -4.99 -0.08
N LYS A 158 -14.00 -4.59 -0.72
CA LYS A 158 -14.19 -4.74 -2.18
C LYS A 158 -13.20 -3.93 -3.01
N CYS A 159 -12.72 -2.80 -2.50
CA CYS A 159 -11.76 -1.96 -3.23
C CYS A 159 -10.42 -2.67 -3.45
N LEU A 160 -10.00 -3.56 -2.54
CA LEU A 160 -8.77 -4.36 -2.69
C LEU A 160 -8.82 -5.32 -3.89
N LEU A 161 -10.02 -5.63 -4.41
CA LEU A 161 -10.22 -6.48 -5.58
C LEU A 161 -10.12 -5.70 -6.90
N GLN A 162 -10.04 -4.36 -6.83
CA GLN A 162 -9.96 -3.51 -8.00
C GLN A 162 -8.51 -3.09 -8.21
N ALA A 163 -7.92 -3.52 -9.32
CA ALA A 163 -6.60 -3.04 -9.69
C ALA A 163 -6.65 -1.54 -10.01
N PRO A 164 -5.62 -0.76 -9.66
CA PRO A 164 -5.52 0.64 -10.06
C PRO A 164 -5.48 0.76 -11.58
N ILE A 165 -6.09 1.81 -12.12
CA ILE A 165 -5.99 2.12 -13.55
C ILE A 165 -4.53 2.50 -13.86
N PRO A 166 -3.87 1.90 -14.86
CA PRO A 166 -2.45 2.13 -15.14
C PRO A 166 -2.08 3.61 -15.24
N THR A 167 -2.91 4.43 -15.89
CA THR A 167 -2.69 5.88 -16.06
C THR A 167 -2.75 6.69 -14.77
N ASN A 168 -3.29 6.13 -13.69
CA ASN A 168 -3.35 6.79 -12.38
C ASN A 168 -2.12 6.48 -11.51
N ILE A 169 -1.31 5.48 -11.89
CA ILE A 169 -0.11 5.11 -11.13
C ILE A 169 0.97 6.17 -11.37
N MET A 170 1.43 6.81 -10.29
CA MET A 170 2.38 7.93 -10.34
C MET A 170 3.85 7.48 -10.31
N THR A 171 4.11 6.20 -10.07
CA THR A 171 5.47 5.65 -10.07
C THR A 171 5.96 5.39 -11.49
N THR A 172 7.28 5.36 -11.66
CA THR A 172 7.88 4.88 -12.91
C THR A 172 7.50 3.41 -13.11
N PRO A 173 7.00 3.01 -14.31
CA PRO A 173 6.66 1.62 -14.60
C PRO A 173 7.84 0.67 -14.36
N VAL A 174 7.57 -0.49 -13.74
CA VAL A 174 8.57 -1.53 -13.47
C VAL A 174 8.03 -2.90 -13.82
N CYS A 175 8.43 -3.40 -14.98
CA CYS A 175 8.09 -4.75 -15.40
C CYS A 175 8.54 -5.81 -14.39
N GLY A 176 7.60 -6.69 -14.03
CA GLY A 176 7.78 -7.81 -13.11
C GLY A 176 7.44 -7.46 -11.66
N ASN A 177 6.76 -6.35 -11.41
CA ASN A 177 6.31 -5.96 -10.06
C ASN A 177 4.87 -6.44 -9.75
N HIS A 178 4.22 -7.11 -10.71
CA HIS A 178 2.81 -7.55 -10.71
C HIS A 178 1.76 -6.43 -10.66
N LEU A 179 2.13 -5.22 -11.05
CA LEU A 179 1.20 -4.11 -11.29
C LEU A 179 1.20 -3.84 -12.79
N LEU A 180 0.02 -3.86 -13.42
CA LEU A 180 -0.10 -3.44 -14.80
C LEU A 180 0.08 -1.92 -14.89
N GLU A 181 1.19 -1.46 -15.45
CA GLU A 181 1.54 -0.05 -15.55
C GLU A 181 1.52 0.45 -17.01
N VAL A 182 1.61 1.78 -17.20
CA VAL A 182 1.58 2.37 -18.55
C VAL A 182 2.75 1.85 -19.39
N GLY A 183 2.44 1.31 -20.58
CA GLY A 183 3.43 0.77 -21.51
C GLY A 183 3.59 -0.74 -21.43
N GLU A 184 2.95 -1.39 -20.46
CA GLU A 184 2.91 -2.85 -20.31
C GLU A 184 1.59 -3.39 -20.85
N ASP A 185 1.63 -4.57 -21.45
CA ASP A 185 0.43 -5.28 -21.91
C ASP A 185 -0.01 -6.34 -20.88
N CYS A 186 0.93 -6.77 -20.03
CA CYS A 186 0.74 -7.72 -18.94
C CYS A 186 1.90 -7.59 -17.94
N ASP A 187 1.68 -7.93 -16.67
CA ASP A 187 2.74 -8.15 -15.69
C ASP A 187 2.39 -9.39 -14.85
N CYS A 188 3.26 -10.39 -14.88
CA CYS A 188 3.11 -11.65 -14.16
C CYS A 188 4.22 -11.90 -13.14
N GLY A 189 4.96 -10.85 -12.76
CA GLY A 189 6.10 -10.97 -11.87
C GLY A 189 7.41 -11.28 -12.59
N SER A 190 8.41 -11.66 -11.82
CA SER A 190 9.73 -12.00 -12.37
C SER A 190 9.67 -13.25 -13.27
N PRO A 191 10.65 -13.46 -14.18
CA PRO A 191 10.69 -14.65 -15.02
C PRO A 191 10.72 -15.99 -14.25
N LYS A 192 11.13 -15.97 -12.97
CA LYS A 192 11.15 -17.15 -12.12
C LYS A 192 9.78 -17.46 -11.50
N GLU A 193 8.94 -16.45 -11.33
CA GLU A 193 7.64 -16.53 -10.66
C GLU A 193 6.47 -16.58 -11.65
N CYS A 194 6.66 -16.02 -12.85
CA CYS A 194 5.62 -15.91 -13.85
C CYS A 194 5.10 -17.29 -14.30
N THR A 195 3.81 -17.52 -14.03
CA THR A 195 3.07 -18.70 -14.49
C THR A 195 2.12 -18.39 -15.64
N ASN A 196 1.97 -17.11 -16.01
CA ASN A 196 1.10 -16.68 -17.09
C ASN A 196 1.71 -17.05 -18.47
N LEU A 197 1.08 -18.00 -19.16
CA LEU A 197 1.54 -18.47 -20.46
C LEU A 197 1.55 -17.36 -21.53
N CYS A 198 0.64 -16.39 -21.41
CA CYS A 198 0.48 -15.29 -22.37
C CYS A 198 1.37 -14.08 -22.11
N CYS A 199 2.05 -14.01 -20.97
CA CYS A 199 2.89 -12.88 -20.65
C CYS A 199 4.37 -13.22 -20.83
N GLU A 200 5.10 -12.38 -21.56
CA GLU A 200 6.56 -12.41 -21.63
C GLU A 200 7.14 -11.63 -20.46
N ALA A 201 7.50 -12.34 -19.38
CA ALA A 201 7.88 -11.75 -18.09
C ALA A 201 9.11 -10.81 -18.15
N LEU A 202 9.98 -10.96 -19.16
CA LEU A 202 11.14 -10.08 -19.32
C LEU A 202 10.80 -8.72 -19.93
N THR A 203 9.71 -8.63 -20.68
CA THR A 203 9.35 -7.44 -21.46
C THR A 203 7.99 -6.87 -21.09
N CYS A 204 7.19 -7.60 -20.31
CA CYS A 204 5.81 -7.24 -19.95
C CYS A 204 4.93 -7.02 -21.19
N LYS A 205 5.19 -7.84 -22.21
CA LYS A 205 4.45 -7.87 -23.48
C LYS A 205 3.69 -9.17 -23.61
N LEU A 206 2.54 -9.10 -24.26
CA LEU A 206 1.80 -10.30 -24.61
C LEU A 206 2.61 -11.11 -25.63
N LYS A 207 2.67 -12.43 -25.41
CA LYS A 207 3.30 -13.33 -26.37
C LYS A 207 2.44 -13.42 -27.63
N PRO A 208 3.05 -13.50 -28.82
CA PRO A 208 2.32 -13.71 -30.06
C PRO A 208 1.63 -15.09 -30.03
N GLY A 209 0.31 -15.11 -30.21
CA GLY A 209 -0.48 -16.34 -30.26
C GLY A 209 -1.98 -16.07 -30.25
N THR A 210 -2.76 -16.90 -30.95
CA THR A 210 -4.23 -16.75 -31.08
C THR A 210 -4.97 -16.82 -29.75
N ASP A 211 -4.38 -17.46 -28.74
CA ASP A 211 -4.99 -17.66 -27.41
C ASP A 211 -4.61 -16.54 -26.42
N CYS A 212 -3.63 -15.71 -26.78
CA CYS A 212 -3.10 -14.63 -25.95
C CYS A 212 -3.47 -13.31 -26.62
N GLY A 213 -4.77 -13.00 -26.61
CA GLY A 213 -5.37 -11.93 -27.41
C GLY A 213 -4.62 -10.59 -27.30
N GLY A 214 -3.95 -10.22 -28.39
CA GLY A 214 -3.49 -8.88 -28.69
C GLY A 214 -4.04 -8.49 -30.07
N ASP A 215 -4.93 -7.50 -30.09
CA ASP A 215 -5.54 -6.83 -31.25
C ASP A 215 -6.27 -7.70 -32.29
N ALA A 216 -7.61 -7.61 -32.30
CA ALA A 216 -8.36 -7.66 -33.55
C ALA A 216 -8.32 -6.25 -34.15
N PRO A 217 -7.51 -5.96 -35.19
CA PRO A 217 -7.74 -4.77 -35.98
C PRO A 217 -9.06 -4.97 -36.72
N ASN A 218 -9.92 -3.95 -36.70
CA ASN A 218 -11.07 -3.83 -37.58
C ASN A 218 -10.70 -4.25 -39.01
N HIS A 219 -11.11 -5.46 -39.42
CA HIS A 219 -11.25 -5.79 -40.82
C HIS A 219 -12.73 -5.65 -41.17
N THR A 220 -13.08 -4.47 -41.66
CA THR A 220 -14.15 -4.31 -42.65
C THR A 220 -13.81 -5.19 -43.87
N THR A 221 -14.69 -6.14 -44.17
CA THR A 221 -15.01 -6.83 -45.44
C THR A 221 -15.82 -8.07 -45.02
N GLU A 222 -17.09 -8.29 -45.35
CA GLU A 222 -17.94 -7.91 -46.50
C GLU A 222 -19.30 -7.34 -46.08
#